data_AF-A0A432PVR5-F1
#
_entry.id   AF-A0A432PVR5-F1
#
_cell.length_a   1.000
_cell.length_b   1.000
_cell.length_c   1.000
_cell.angle_alpha   90.00
_cell.angle_beta   90.00
_cell.angle_gamma   90.00
#
_symmetry.space_group_name_H-M   'P 1'
#
loop_
_entity.id
_entity.type
_entity.pdbx_description
1 polymer ?
#
loop_
_entity_poly.entity_id
_entity_poly.type
_entity_poly.pdbx_seq_one_letter_code
_entity_poly.pdbx_strand_id
1 'polypeptide(L)'
;MERVKILKFYPFEVPYRRGGLLAYFDIILYGEILIRNVKLIRNVYGGLFVAMPSIQVGDKNVDIVEILSRDLMEEIRRKIVDFYKEKIEELKNEESA
;
A
#
# COMPACT_ATOMS: atom_id res chain seq x y z
N MET A 1 18.90 -6.09 -9.70
CA MET A 1 17.49 -6.37 -10.04
C MET A 1 16.64 -5.80 -8.92
N GLU A 2 15.62 -4.99 -9.22
CA GLU A 2 14.77 -4.38 -8.19
C GLU A 2 13.93 -5.46 -7.50
N ARG A 3 13.98 -5.53 -6.16
CA ARG A 3 13.26 -6.56 -5.39
C ARG A 3 11.77 -6.28 -5.28
N VAL A 4 11.36 -5.01 -5.27
CA VAL A 4 9.96 -4.59 -5.15
C VAL A 4 9.67 -3.51 -6.19
N LYS A 5 8.78 -3.81 -7.12
CA LYS A 5 8.31 -2.86 -8.14
C LYS A 5 6.81 -2.60 -7.96
N ILE A 6 6.41 -1.33 -7.97
CA ILE A 6 4.99 -0.95 -8.03
C ILE A 6 4.53 -1.04 -9.49
N LEU A 7 3.50 -1.83 -9.73
CA LEU A 7 2.91 -2.01 -11.06
C LEU A 7 1.70 -1.08 -11.26
N LYS A 8 0.80 -1.04 -10.28
CA LYS A 8 -0.40 -0.20 -10.31
C LYS A 8 -0.67 0.41 -8.94
N PHE A 9 -1.31 1.57 -8.97
CA PHE A 9 -1.69 2.36 -7.82
C PHE A 9 -3.11 2.85 -8.02
N TYR A 10 -3.97 2.62 -7.02
CA TYR A 10 -5.37 3.02 -7.04
C TYR A 10 -5.64 3.86 -5.78
N PRO A 11 -5.55 5.19 -5.87
CA PRO A 11 -5.79 6.08 -4.74
C PRO A 11 -7.27 6.14 -4.37
N PHE A 12 -7.56 6.39 -3.10
CA PHE A 12 -8.89 6.75 -2.63
C PHE A 12 -8.94 8.22 -2.24
N GLU A 13 -10.04 8.89 -2.58
CA GLU A 13 -10.41 10.17 -1.98
C GLU A 13 -10.82 9.93 -0.52
N VAL A 14 -9.91 10.17 0.42
CA VAL A 14 -10.23 10.10 1.84
C VAL A 14 -10.42 11.50 2.40
N PRO A 15 -11.60 11.84 2.96
CA PRO A 15 -11.76 13.08 3.70
C PRO A 15 -10.75 13.09 4.86
N TYR A 16 -9.86 14.08 4.81
CA TYR A 16 -8.58 14.24 5.51
C TYR A 16 -8.49 13.93 7.03
N ARG A 17 -9.58 13.55 7.70
CA ARG A 17 -9.69 13.62 9.17
C ARG A 17 -9.91 12.30 9.91
N ARG A 18 -10.03 11.14 9.27
CA ARG A 18 -10.13 9.85 9.99
C ARG A 18 -9.25 8.78 9.36
N GLY A 19 -8.66 7.93 10.20
CA GLY A 19 -7.90 6.77 9.76
C GLY A 19 -8.72 5.88 8.82
N GLY A 20 -8.05 5.16 7.92
CA GLY A 20 -8.73 4.41 6.88
C GLY A 20 -7.81 3.95 5.76
N LEU A 21 -8.39 3.27 4.78
CA LEU A 21 -7.72 2.85 3.57
C LEU A 21 -7.39 4.07 2.70
N LEU A 22 -6.13 4.20 2.29
CA LEU A 22 -5.64 5.29 1.44
C LEU A 22 -5.53 4.88 -0.03
N ALA A 23 -5.09 3.66 -0.29
CA ALA A 23 -4.84 3.16 -1.64
C ALA A 23 -4.71 1.64 -1.70
N TYR A 24 -4.98 1.10 -2.88
CA TYR A 24 -4.52 -0.23 -3.27
C TYR A 24 -3.30 -0.15 -4.17
N PHE A 25 -2.45 -1.17 -4.10
CA PHE A 25 -1.27 -1.36 -4.93
C PHE A 25 -1.24 -2.77 -5.50
N ASP A 26 -0.81 -2.87 -6.76
CA ASP A 26 -0.31 -4.12 -7.31
C ASP A 26 1.22 -4.02 -7.35
N ILE A 27 1.92 -5.00 -6.77
CA ILE A 27 3.39 -5.03 -6.69
C ILE A 27 3.95 -6.29 -7.32
N ILE A 28 5.15 -6.19 -7.90
CA ILE A 28 5.93 -7.31 -8.40
C ILE A 28 7.14 -7.49 -7.48
N LEU A 29 7.30 -8.69 -6.91
CA LEU A 29 8.47 -9.07 -6.13
C LEU A 29 9.44 -9.85 -7.02
N TYR A 30 10.71 -9.44 -6.99
CA TYR A 30 11.83 -10.06 -7.72
C TYR A 30 11.56 -10.26 -9.23
N GLY A 31 10.66 -9.50 -9.83
CA GLY A 31 10.25 -9.72 -11.23
C GLY A 31 9.44 -11.00 -11.48
N GLU A 32 9.12 -11.78 -10.45
CA GLU A 32 8.59 -13.14 -10.58
C GLU A 32 7.18 -13.29 -9.98
N ILE A 33 6.89 -12.55 -8.91
CA ILE A 33 5.66 -12.73 -8.14
C ILE A 33 4.82 -11.45 -8.18
N LEU A 34 3.63 -11.51 -8.78
CA LEU A 34 2.65 -10.44 -8.73
C LEU A 34 1.74 -10.60 -7.51
N ILE A 35 1.73 -9.62 -6.62
CA ILE A 35 0.79 -9.53 -5.50
C ILE A 35 -0.17 -8.37 -5.79
N ARG A 36 -1.47 -8.66 -5.86
CA ARG A 36 -2.52 -7.67 -6.12
C ARG A 36 -3.26 -7.29 -4.86
N ASN A 37 -3.83 -6.08 -4.85
CA ASN A 37 -4.64 -5.57 -3.73
C ASN A 37 -3.88 -5.41 -2.40
N VAL A 38 -2.60 -5.03 -2.46
CA VAL A 38 -1.84 -4.61 -1.27
C VAL A 38 -2.41 -3.27 -0.80
N LYS A 39 -2.71 -3.15 0.49
CA LYS A 39 -3.41 -2.00 1.08
C LYS A 39 -2.42 -1.05 1.74
N LEU A 40 -2.54 0.24 1.48
CA LEU A 40 -1.95 1.29 2.33
C LEU A 40 -3.03 1.88 3.21
N ILE A 41 -2.82 1.86 4.53
CA ILE A 41 -3.80 2.25 5.54
C ILE A 41 -3.18 3.32 6.45
N ARG A 42 -3.98 4.30 6.82
CA ARG A 42 -3.64 5.28 7.85
C ARG A 42 -4.32 4.92 9.17
N ASN A 43 -3.57 4.86 10.26
CA ASN A 43 -4.19 4.75 11.58
C ASN A 43 -4.76 6.11 12.05
N VAL A 44 -5.47 6.10 13.18
CA VAL A 44 -6.09 7.31 13.76
C VAL A 44 -5.07 8.36 14.20
N TYR A 45 -3.81 7.98 14.43
CA TYR A 45 -2.71 8.87 14.81
C TYR A 45 -1.89 9.37 13.61
N GLY A 46 -2.30 9.03 12.38
CA GLY A 46 -1.65 9.46 11.15
C GLY A 46 -0.51 8.57 10.64
N GLY A 47 -0.16 7.50 11.36
CA GLY A 47 0.84 6.51 10.95
C GLY A 47 0.37 5.67 9.75
N LEU A 48 1.30 5.31 8.87
CA LEU A 48 1.04 4.56 7.64
C LEU A 48 1.46 3.10 7.77
N PHE A 49 0.57 2.20 7.34
CA PHE A 49 0.74 0.75 7.42
C PHE A 49 0.45 0.11 6.08
N VAL A 50 1.26 -0.88 5.71
CA VAL A 50 0.98 -1.74 4.57
C VAL A 50 0.38 -3.04 5.07
N ALA A 51 -0.78 -3.41 4.54
CA ALA A 51 -1.43 -4.67 4.82
C ALA A 51 -1.50 -5.52 3.55
N MET A 52 -1.24 -6.82 3.70
CA MET A 52 -1.31 -7.77 2.60
C MET A 52 -2.76 -8.01 2.15
N PRO A 53 -2.96 -8.61 0.96
CA PRO A 53 -4.29 -8.97 0.50
C PRO A 53 -4.90 -9.98 1.46
N SER A 54 -6.15 -9.74 1.85
CA SER A 54 -6.86 -10.58 2.82
C SER A 54 -8.26 -10.91 2.36
N ILE A 55 -8.72 -12.09 2.75
CA ILE A 55 -10.11 -12.53 2.59
C ILE A 55 -10.80 -12.61 3.93
N GLN A 56 -12.11 -12.42 3.94
CA GLN A 56 -12.94 -12.68 5.10
C GLN A 56 -13.25 -14.18 5.18
N VAL A 57 -12.92 -14.79 6.31
CA VAL A 57 -13.22 -16.17 6.66
C VAL A 57 -14.03 -16.15 7.96
N GLY A 58 -15.35 -16.30 7.82
CA GLY A 58 -16.29 -16.07 8.92
C GLY A 58 -16.23 -14.61 9.39
N ASP A 59 -15.93 -14.41 10.68
CA ASP A 59 -15.82 -13.07 11.29
C ASP A 59 -14.39 -12.51 11.28
N LYS A 60 -13.42 -13.21 10.68
CA LYS A 60 -12.00 -12.82 10.67
C LYS A 60 -11.52 -12.49 9.28
N ASN A 61 -10.65 -11.49 9.16
CA ASN A 61 -9.84 -11.30 7.97
C ASN A 61 -8.55 -12.10 8.10
N VAL A 62 -8.24 -12.90 7.09
CA VAL A 62 -7.03 -13.71 7.02
C VAL A 62 -6.22 -13.25 5.80
N ASP A 63 -4.94 -12.97 6.03
CA ASP A 63 -4.02 -12.61 4.96
C ASP A 63 -3.80 -13.83 4.04
N ILE A 64 -3.93 -13.59 2.74
CA ILE A 64 -3.73 -14.61 1.69
C ILE A 64 -2.24 -14.80 1.42
N VAL A 65 -1.46 -13.72 1.63
CA VAL A 65 -0.02 -13.68 1.41
C VAL A 65 0.65 -13.24 2.70
N GLU A 66 1.62 -14.02 3.16
CA GLU A 66 2.46 -13.68 4.29
C GLU A 66 3.90 -13.48 3.83
N ILE A 67 4.50 -12.35 4.18
CA ILE A 67 5.91 -12.05 3.90
C ILE A 67 6.73 -12.43 5.12
N LEU A 68 7.35 -13.61 5.08
CA LEU A 68 8.13 -14.14 6.21
C LEU A 68 9.40 -13.34 6.50
N SER A 69 10.00 -12.74 5.46
CA SER A 69 11.20 -11.93 5.60
C SER A 69 10.85 -10.52 6.08
N ARG A 70 11.27 -10.18 7.31
CA ARG A 70 11.11 -8.83 7.88
C ARG A 70 11.75 -7.75 7.00
N ASP A 71 12.92 -8.02 6.46
CA ASP A 71 13.64 -7.07 5.59
C ASP A 71 12.88 -6.81 4.30
N LEU A 72 12.31 -7.85 3.69
CA LEU A 72 11.48 -7.70 2.49
C LEU A 72 10.19 -6.92 2.80
N MET A 73 9.54 -7.20 3.93
CA MET A 73 8.34 -6.49 4.33
C MET A 73 8.61 -5.00 4.57
N GLU A 74 9.74 -4.66 5.20
CA GLU A 74 10.14 -3.28 5.41
C GLU A 74 10.49 -2.56 4.09
N GLU A 75 11.12 -3.26 3.15
CA GLU A 75 11.38 -2.73 1.81
C GLU A 75 10.08 -2.45 1.04
N ILE A 76 9.11 -3.37 1.09
CA ILE A 76 7.76 -3.17 0.53
C ILE A 76 7.10 -1.94 1.16
N ARG A 77 7.13 -1.84 2.50
CA ARG A 77 6.54 -0.73 3.23
C ARG A 77 7.12 0.61 2.81
N ARG A 78 8.45 0.73 2.79
CA ARG A 78 9.15 1.95 2.38
C ARG A 78 8.79 2.34 0.96
N LYS A 79 8.89 1.40 0.00
CA LYS A 79 8.61 1.65 -1.42
C LYS A 79 7.19 2.17 -1.64
N ILE A 80 6.20 1.56 -1.00
CA ILE A 80 4.79 1.96 -1.11
C ILE A 80 4.55 3.34 -0.47
N VAL A 81 5.09 3.58 0.74
CA VAL A 81 4.88 4.83 1.46
C VAL A 81 5.52 6.02 0.74
N ASP A 82 6.74 5.86 0.24
CA ASP A 82 7.45 6.91 -0.47
C ASP A 82 6.74 7.26 -1.78
N PHE A 83 6.39 6.25 -2.58
CA PHE A 83 5.62 6.44 -3.82
C PHE A 83 4.27 7.14 -3.57
N TYR A 84 3.55 6.75 -2.51
CA TYR A 84 2.28 7.37 -2.17
C TYR A 84 2.44 8.86 -1.86
N LYS A 85 3.45 9.23 -1.05
CA LYS A 85 3.68 10.63 -0.68
C LYS A 85 4.01 11.48 -1.91
N GLU A 86 4.87 10.97 -2.80
CA GLU A 86 5.21 11.63 -4.06
C GLU A 86 3.96 11.85 -4.92
N LYS A 87 3.16 10.81 -5.14
CA LYS A 87 1.95 10.91 -5.98
C LYS A 87 0.88 11.83 -5.42
N ILE A 88 0.66 11.84 -4.12
CA ILE A 88 -0.31 12.74 -3.51
C ILE A 88 0.14 14.20 -3.61
N GLU A 89 1.44 14.47 -3.53
CA GLU A 89 1.96 15.82 -3.71
C GLU A 89 1.80 16.29 -5.16
N GLU A 90 2.09 15.43 -6.14
CA GLU A 90 1.83 15.70 -7.56
C GLU A 90 0.35 16.03 -7.82
N LEU A 91 -0.58 15.21 -7.32
CA LEU A 91 -2.02 15.42 -7.52
C LEU A 91 -2.51 16.76 -6.93
N LYS A 92 -2.01 17.18 -5.77
CA LYS A 92 -2.36 18.48 -5.18
C LYS A 92 -1.87 19.67 -6.01
N ASN A 93 -0.68 19.54 -6.60
CA ASN A 93 -0.09 20.59 -7.42
C ASN A 93 -0.87 20.74 -8.73
N GLU A 94 -1.37 19.65 -9.31
CA GLU A 94 -2.23 19.66 -10.49
C GLU A 94 -3.61 20.30 -10.23
N GLU A 95 -4.20 20.08 -9.04
CA GLU A 95 -5.48 20.71 -8.65
C GLU A 95 -5.37 22.21 -8.33
N SER A 96 -4.15 22.70 -8.08
CA SER A 96 -3.88 24.10 -7.70
C SER A 96 -3.41 24.96 -8.89
N ALA A 97 -3.23 24.36 -10.07
CA ALA A 97 -2.79 25.00 -11.32
C ALA A 97 -3.99 25.27 -12.25
#